data_AF-A0A484NHW9-F1
#
_entry.id   AF-A0A484NHW9-F1
#
_cell.length_a   1.000
_cell.length_b   1.000
_cell.length_c   1.000
_cell.angle_alpha   90.00
_cell.angle_beta   90.00
_cell.angle_gamma   90.00
#
_symmetry.space_group_name_H-M   'P 1'
#
loop_
_entity.id
_entity.type
_entity.pdbx_description
1 polymer ?
#
loop_
_entity_poly.entity_id
_entity_poly.type
_entity_poly.pdbx_seq_one_letter_code
_entity_poly.pdbx_strand_id
1 'polypeptide(L)'
;MLINADQLSRAQIELLVDTVLTLYPQEVQMYQSLTKKELSIAYLEGMAASLCKNKADQKLLNIVLRDKLEETTHVQCQSKDNSTKKGQ
;
A
#
# COMPACT_ATOMS: atom_id res chain seq x y z
N MET A 1 -26.56 -9.60 -16.58
CA MET A 1 -25.50 -8.74 -16.00
C MET A 1 -25.59 -8.88 -14.49
N LEU A 2 -24.65 -9.60 -13.86
CA LEU A 2 -24.55 -9.66 -12.40
C LEU A 2 -23.99 -8.32 -11.93
N ILE A 3 -24.88 -7.40 -11.57
CA ILE A 3 -24.52 -6.21 -10.83
C ILE A 3 -24.14 -6.72 -9.44
N ASN A 4 -22.84 -6.88 -9.18
CA ASN A 4 -22.33 -7.18 -7.85
C ASN A 4 -22.59 -5.97 -6.95
N ALA A 5 -23.80 -5.89 -6.40
CA ALA A 5 -24.30 -4.79 -5.56
C ALA A 5 -23.59 -4.66 -4.20
N ASP A 6 -22.53 -5.42 -3.99
CA ASP A 6 -21.78 -5.52 -2.73
C ASP A 6 -20.30 -5.18 -2.91
N GLN A 7 -19.90 -4.60 -4.06
CA GLN A 7 -18.53 -4.19 -4.30
C GLN A 7 -18.21 -2.87 -3.60
N LEU A 8 -17.05 -2.80 -2.96
CA LEU A 8 -16.56 -1.56 -2.36
C LEU A 8 -16.23 -0.53 -3.44
N SER A 9 -16.56 0.73 -3.17
CA SER A 9 -16.14 1.86 -3.99
C SER A 9 -14.63 2.07 -3.90
N ARG A 10 -14.03 2.73 -4.90
CA ARG A 10 -12.60 3.07 -4.92
C ARG A 10 -12.17 3.81 -3.65
N ALA A 11 -12.95 4.79 -3.19
CA ALA A 11 -12.64 5.56 -1.98
C ALA A 11 -12.63 4.69 -0.70
N GLN A 12 -13.52 3.70 -0.60
CA GLN A 12 -13.50 2.75 0.51
C GLN A 12 -12.27 1.84 0.45
N ILE A 13 -11.88 1.39 -0.75
CA ILE A 13 -10.68 0.59 -0.96
C ILE A 13 -9.43 1.41 -0.58
N GLU A 14 -9.34 2.67 -1.02
CA GLU A 14 -8.24 3.58 -0.68
C GLU A 14 -8.09 3.75 0.84
N LEU A 15 -9.20 4.01 1.55
CA LEU A 15 -9.20 4.15 3.02
C LEU A 15 -8.71 2.88 3.73
N LEU A 16 -9.16 1.71 3.27
CA LEU A 16 -8.76 0.43 3.85
C LEU A 16 -7.30 0.12 3.54
N VAL A 17 -6.82 0.41 2.33
CA VAL A 17 -5.41 0.29 1.95
C VAL A 17 -4.54 1.22 2.81
N ASP A 18 -4.91 2.48 2.99
CA ASP A 18 -4.18 3.42 3.87
C ASP A 18 -4.09 2.88 5.31
N THR A 19 -5.17 2.25 5.79
CA THR A 19 -5.19 1.58 7.08
C THR A 19 -4.18 0.43 7.14
N VAL A 20 -4.13 -0.43 6.11
CA VAL A 20 -3.14 -1.52 6.03
C VAL A 20 -1.71 -0.98 6.04
N LEU A 21 -1.41 0.02 5.21
CA LEU A 21 -0.04 0.57 5.14
C LEU A 21 0.40 1.18 6.48
N THR A 22 -0.55 1.75 7.23
CA THR A 22 -0.31 2.28 8.59
C THR A 22 -0.10 1.16 9.62
N LEU A 23 -0.85 0.05 9.51
CA LEU A 23 -0.74 -1.09 10.43
C LEU A 23 0.52 -1.93 10.20
N TYR A 24 1.04 -1.95 8.97
CA TYR A 24 2.17 -2.80 8.56
C TYR A 24 3.35 -1.98 8.01
N PRO A 25 3.93 -1.05 8.80
CA PRO A 25 5.03 -0.19 8.31
C PRO A 25 6.30 -0.98 7.97
N GLN A 26 6.49 -2.16 8.56
CA GLN A 26 7.62 -3.04 8.24
C GLN A 26 7.52 -3.60 6.82
N GLU A 27 6.32 -3.96 6.37
CA GLU A 27 6.10 -4.44 5.01
C GLU A 27 6.24 -3.32 3.97
N VAL A 28 5.86 -2.09 4.34
CA VAL A 28 6.13 -0.89 3.51
C VAL A 28 7.63 -0.66 3.35
N GLN A 29 8.43 -0.87 4.39
CA GLN A 29 9.89 -0.81 4.27
C GLN A 29 10.44 -1.97 3.43
N MET A 30 9.91 -3.18 3.59
CA MET A 30 10.32 -4.35 2.80
C MET A 30 9.95 -4.22 1.32
N TYR A 31 8.90 -3.47 0.97
CA TYR A 31 8.58 -3.10 -0.41
C TYR A 31 9.73 -2.36 -1.11
N GLN A 32 10.54 -1.58 -0.37
CA GLN A 32 11.72 -0.89 -0.90
C GLN A 32 12.88 -1.86 -1.18
N SER A 33 12.82 -3.10 -0.69
CA SER A 33 13.85 -4.11 -0.92
C SER A 33 13.65 -4.81 -2.27
N LEU A 34 14.67 -4.80 -3.13
CA LEU A 34 14.64 -5.44 -4.45
C LEU A 34 14.30 -6.94 -4.41
N THR A 35 14.65 -7.64 -3.32
CA THR A 35 14.46 -9.09 -3.19
C THR A 35 13.18 -9.48 -2.46
N LYS A 36 12.56 -8.56 -1.72
CA LYS A 36 11.37 -8.83 -0.90
C LYS A 36 10.13 -8.08 -1.37
N LYS A 37 10.27 -7.19 -2.35
CA LYS A 37 9.19 -6.35 -2.89
C LYS A 37 7.93 -7.15 -3.21
N GLU A 38 8.02 -8.17 -4.07
CA GLU A 38 6.83 -8.94 -4.48
C GLU A 38 6.21 -9.72 -3.32
N LEU A 39 7.00 -10.18 -2.35
CA LEU A 39 6.49 -10.85 -1.15
C LEU A 39 5.69 -9.88 -0.29
N SER A 40 6.21 -8.67 -0.06
CA SER A 40 5.52 -7.63 0.71
C SER A 40 4.26 -7.14 0.01
N ILE A 41 4.26 -7.04 -1.33
CA ILE A 41 3.04 -6.72 -2.10
C ILE A 41 1.99 -7.82 -1.88
N ALA A 42 2.35 -9.09 -2.04
CA ALA A 42 1.41 -10.19 -1.87
C ALA A 42 0.83 -10.25 -0.45
N TYR A 43 1.67 -9.99 0.56
CA TYR A 43 1.22 -9.94 1.96
C TYR A 43 0.24 -8.79 2.19
N LEU A 44 0.59 -7.58 1.77
CA LEU A 44 -0.26 -6.40 1.93
C LEU A 44 -1.57 -6.51 1.14
N GLU A 45 -1.54 -7.12 -0.05
CA GLU A 45 -2.74 -7.43 -0.82
C GLU A 45 -3.66 -8.38 -0.06
N GLY A 46 -3.12 -9.45 0.52
CA GLY A 46 -3.89 -10.40 1.35
C GLY A 46 -4.53 -9.72 2.56
N MET A 47 -3.80 -8.84 3.24
CA MET A 47 -4.33 -8.07 4.36
C MET A 47 -5.42 -7.09 3.93
N ALA A 48 -5.23 -6.38 2.82
CA ALA A 48 -6.20 -5.43 2.31
C ALA A 48 -7.47 -6.12 1.78
N ALA A 49 -7.32 -7.26 1.09
CA ALA A 49 -8.44 -8.08 0.64
C ALA A 49 -9.26 -8.62 1.83
N SER A 50 -8.58 -9.04 2.90
CA SER A 50 -9.21 -9.47 4.15
C SER A 50 -10.02 -8.35 4.81
N LEU A 51 -9.45 -7.14 4.95
CA LEU A 51 -10.18 -5.97 5.46
C LEU A 51 -11.35 -5.57 4.57
N CYS A 52 -11.20 -5.72 3.25
CA CYS A 52 -12.27 -5.52 2.29
C CYS A 52 -13.34 -6.63 2.33
N LYS A 53 -13.19 -7.66 3.17
CA LYS A 53 -14.07 -8.84 3.24
C LYS A 53 -14.25 -9.53 1.88
N ASN A 54 -13.22 -9.51 1.03
CA ASN A 54 -13.26 -9.97 -0.36
C ASN A 54 -14.34 -9.29 -1.25
N LYS A 55 -14.78 -8.10 -0.85
CA LYS A 55 -15.76 -7.28 -1.58
C LYS A 55 -15.11 -6.21 -2.47
N ALA A 56 -13.79 -6.10 -2.46
CA ALA A 56 -13.09 -5.22 -3.39
C ALA A 56 -12.85 -5.95 -4.71
N ASP A 57 -12.97 -5.22 -5.82
CA ASP A 57 -12.49 -5.72 -7.11
C ASP A 57 -10.97 -5.93 -7.00
N GLN A 58 -10.51 -7.14 -7.29
CA GLN A 58 -9.11 -7.51 -7.06
C GLN A 58 -8.15 -6.65 -7.88
N LYS A 59 -8.53 -6.31 -9.12
CA LYS A 59 -7.67 -5.48 -9.98
C LYS A 59 -7.57 -4.06 -9.43
N LEU A 60 -8.71 -3.48 -9.04
CA LEU A 60 -8.77 -2.16 -8.43
C LEU A 60 -7.99 -2.12 -7.11
N LEU A 61 -8.12 -3.15 -6.27
CA LEU A 61 -7.38 -3.27 -5.02
C LEU A 61 -5.86 -3.29 -5.28
N ASN A 62 -5.40 -4.09 -6.22
CA ASN A 62 -3.96 -4.18 -6.53
C ASN A 62 -3.40 -2.86 -7.09
N ILE A 63 -4.17 -2.18 -7.95
CA ILE A 63 -3.81 -0.84 -8.47
C ILE A 63 -3.68 0.16 -7.32
N VAL A 64 -4.74 0.30 -6.49
CA VAL A 64 -4.76 1.25 -5.37
C VAL A 64 -3.64 0.95 -4.38
N LEU A 65 -3.39 -0.32 -4.05
CA LEU A 65 -2.33 -0.72 -3.15
C LEU A 65 -0.94 -0.29 -3.66
N ARG A 66 -0.66 -0.54 -4.96
CA ARG A 66 0.63 -0.19 -5.56
C ARG A 66 0.83 1.32 -5.65
N ASP A 67 -0.21 2.06 -6.06
CA ASP A 67 -0.17 3.53 -6.13
C ASP A 67 0.13 4.13 -4.75
N LYS A 68 -0.57 3.66 -3.71
CA LYS A 68 -0.39 4.13 -2.33
C LYS A 68 0.96 3.74 -1.72
N LEU A 69 1.47 2.55 -2.04
CA LEU A 69 2.82 2.14 -1.64
C LEU A 69 3.89 3.03 -2.28
N GLU A 70 3.75 3.33 -3.57
CA GLU A 70 4.65 4.22 -4.28
C GLU A 70 4.59 5.65 -3.72
N GLU A 71 3.41 6.19 -3.44
CA GLU A 71 3.24 7.49 -2.77
C GLU A 71 3.91 7.51 -1.38
N THR A 72 3.63 6.50 -0.55
CA THR A 72 4.17 6.39 0.81
C THR A 72 5.70 6.30 0.82
N THR A 73 6.27 5.50 -0.09
CA THR A 73 7.72 5.30 -0.17
C THR A 73 8.46 6.49 -0.82
N HIS A 74 7.85 7.18 -1.79
CA HIS A 74 8.43 8.41 -2.35
C HIS A 74 8.51 9.54 -1.30
N VAL A 75 7.48 9.71 -0.47
CA VAL A 75 7.48 10.69 0.63
C VAL A 75 8.56 10.34 1.67
N GLN A 76 8.79 9.05 1.94
CA GLN A 76 9.80 8.59 2.90
C GLN A 76 11.25 8.87 2.43
N CYS A 77 11.52 8.77 1.13
CA CYS A 77 12.85 9.06 0.58
C CYS A 77 13.18 10.55 0.59
N GLN A 78 12.20 11.44 0.36
CA GLN A 78 12.43 12.88 0.32
C GLN A 78 12.74 13.51 1.69
N SER A 79 12.34 12.88 2.80
CA SER A 79 12.64 13.41 4.14
C SER A 79 14.06 13.12 4.65
N LYS A 80 14.88 12.35 3.91
CA LYS A 80 16.22 11.94 4.36
C LYS A 80 17.37 12.82 3.84
N ASP A 81 17.09 13.85 3.04
CA ASP A 81 18.11 14.67 2.35
C ASP A 81 18.49 15.99 3.04
N ASN A 82 18.17 16.19 4.31
CA ASN A 82 18.53 17.41 5.05
C ASN A 82 19.26 17.13 6.36
N SER A 83 20.36 16.38 6.32
CA SER A 83 21.39 16.41 7.38
C SER A 83 22.76 16.00 6.85
N THR A 84 23.31 16.78 5.93
CA THR A 84 24.77 16.81 5.72
C THR A 84 25.21 18.24 5.41
N LYS A 85 25.38 19.06 6.45
CA LYS A 85 26.36 20.15 6.42
C LYS A 85 27.25 20.05 7.65
N LYS A 86 28.45 19.50 7.39
CA LYS A 86 29.79 19.88 7.89
C LYS A 86 29.79 20.67 9.21
N GLY A 87 30.39 20.21 10.29
CA GLY A 87 31.80 19.80 10.34
C GLY A 87 32.70 21.03 10.25
N GLN A 88 32.79 21.81 11.34
CA GLN A 88 33.97 22.55 11.84
C GLN A 88 33.64 23.21 13.18
#